data_AF-A0A1Z9PYS2-F1
#
_entry.id   AF-A0A1Z9PYS2-F1
#
_cell.length_a   1.000
_cell.length_b   1.000
_cell.length_c   1.000
_cell.angle_alpha   90.00
_cell.angle_beta   90.00
_cell.angle_gamma   90.00
#
_symmetry.space_group_name_H-M   'P 1'
#
loop_
_entity.id
_entity.type
_entity.pdbx_description
1 polymer ?
#
loop_
_entity_poly.entity_id
_entity_poly.type
_entity_poly.pdbx_seq_one_letter_code
_entity_poly.pdbx_strand_id
1 'polypeptide(L)'
;MLNCLIDMNDINNKINSSKHDEFMFDKHKVTQVIDKDLKQKKIFHDGVQRRYLIYLPSGLSSKESVPLVFNFHGFGDSAEGQLFLSDWRSLSEEFGFILIYPQGLQLPTGGSHWNPDPNSFGGKSSSDDLGFVRRMVKRSIRKYSVDPSRVYATGFSNGAGMAYGLAHHESEMVAAIAPVSGLVNVENLDHETATNPVGLISFNGTDDWIRPIDGVSGYLASANEASNYWANINNSPQNQINQFEQASTNFVQERNFSRVDGTTTVKQYVVNGGGHDWFDLEINGRNLDELAWDFLSDFRKIDGRLVPINALAIAIRAPRRFKRKSVDIITDFNPSVDVLEVDTDSFDVVNPANFAVAANKKMLKRRLAKQDFSFLYNQKKGELFFNENGVDKGFGDGGIIAILKGAPDLTVNNLNFV
;
A
#
# COMPACT_ATOMS: atom_id res chain seq x y z
N MET A 1 -32.52 -27.40 25.83
CA MET A 1 -32.14 -28.81 25.64
C MET A 1 -31.95 -29.08 24.15
N LEU A 2 -30.72 -29.02 23.66
CA LEU A 2 -30.15 -29.95 22.69
C LEU A 2 -28.63 -29.72 22.69
N ASN A 3 -27.87 -30.73 23.12
CA ASN A 3 -26.43 -30.72 23.22
C ASN A 3 -25.81 -30.93 21.83
N CYS A 4 -25.00 -30.00 21.33
CA CYS A 4 -24.00 -30.29 20.30
C CYS A 4 -22.67 -30.59 20.99
N LEU A 5 -22.51 -31.84 21.43
CA LEU A 5 -21.19 -32.41 21.74
C LEU A 5 -20.57 -32.82 20.40
N ILE A 6 -19.63 -32.01 19.91
CA ILE A 6 -18.74 -32.42 18.84
C ILE A 6 -17.77 -33.45 19.45
N ASP A 7 -17.78 -34.67 18.91
CA ASP A 7 -16.99 -35.79 19.40
C ASP A 7 -15.50 -35.55 19.08
N MET A 8 -14.72 -35.20 20.12
CA MET A 8 -13.27 -34.96 20.01
C MET A 8 -12.49 -36.18 19.50
N ASN A 9 -13.07 -37.39 19.50
CA ASN A 9 -12.40 -38.58 19.00
C ASN A 9 -12.33 -38.62 17.46
N ASP A 10 -13.25 -37.97 16.75
CA ASP A 10 -13.29 -37.96 15.29
C ASP A 10 -12.25 -36.98 14.69
N ILE A 11 -11.90 -35.93 15.47
CA ILE A 11 -10.80 -35.02 15.16
C ILE A 11 -9.45 -35.72 15.37
N ASN A 12 -9.29 -36.46 16.48
CA ASN A 12 -8.05 -37.18 16.79
C ASN A 12 -7.74 -38.30 15.78
N ASN A 13 -8.76 -38.95 15.21
CA ASN A 13 -8.55 -40.00 14.21
C ASN A 13 -8.17 -39.45 12.82
N LYS A 14 -8.59 -38.23 12.46
CA LYS A 14 -8.18 -37.58 11.20
C LYS A 14 -6.78 -36.95 11.27
N ILE A 15 -6.34 -36.53 12.45
CA ILE A 15 -4.95 -36.07 12.69
C ILE A 15 -3.95 -37.24 12.56
N ASN A 16 -4.37 -38.48 12.89
CA ASN A 16 -3.50 -39.65 12.88
C ASN A 16 -3.29 -40.32 11.50
N SER A 17 -3.97 -39.89 10.43
CA SER A 17 -3.81 -40.49 9.09
C SER A 17 -2.97 -39.67 8.11
N SER A 18 -2.58 -38.44 8.43
CA SER A 18 -1.57 -37.71 7.65
C SER A 18 -0.18 -38.05 8.19
N LYS A 19 0.64 -38.70 7.36
CA LYS A 19 2.05 -38.95 7.65
C LYS A 19 2.74 -37.62 7.98
N HIS A 20 2.94 -37.35 9.25
CA HIS A 20 3.85 -36.33 9.71
C HIS A 20 5.27 -36.87 9.54
N ASP A 21 5.93 -36.44 8.48
CA ASP A 21 7.39 -36.35 8.51
C ASP A 21 7.73 -35.27 9.57
N GLU A 22 8.15 -35.73 10.75
CA GLU A 22 8.80 -34.88 11.75
C GLU A 22 10.04 -34.27 11.09
N PHE A 23 9.92 -33.02 10.61
CA PHE A 23 11.06 -32.17 10.33
C PHE A 23 11.77 -31.88 11.65
N MET A 24 12.70 -32.77 12.01
CA MET A 24 13.65 -32.56 13.08
C MET A 24 14.49 -31.31 12.75
N PHE A 25 14.25 -30.26 13.53
CA PHE A 25 14.97 -28.99 13.49
C PHE A 25 16.48 -29.20 13.67
N ASP A 26 17.23 -29.07 12.59
CA ASP A 26 18.68 -28.93 12.69
C ASP A 26 19.04 -27.48 13.07
N LYS A 27 19.12 -27.23 14.38
CA LYS A 27 19.59 -25.96 14.95
C LYS A 27 21.03 -25.59 14.50
N HIS A 28 21.78 -26.48 13.85
CA HIS A 28 23.15 -26.20 13.41
C HIS A 28 23.25 -25.59 12.00
N LYS A 29 22.17 -25.59 11.19
CA LYS A 29 22.10 -24.79 9.95
C LYS A 29 21.84 -23.30 10.19
N VAL A 30 21.66 -22.88 11.45
CA VAL A 30 21.37 -21.50 11.88
C VAL A 30 22.61 -20.57 11.80
N THR A 31 23.78 -21.04 11.33
CA THR A 31 25.06 -20.30 11.49
C THR A 31 25.83 -19.95 10.21
N GLN A 32 25.21 -20.01 9.03
CA GLN A 32 25.76 -19.46 7.78
C GLN A 32 24.58 -18.99 6.93
N VAL A 33 24.00 -17.80 7.12
CA VAL A 33 24.50 -16.51 6.64
C VAL A 33 24.05 -15.44 7.64
N ILE A 34 24.86 -15.15 8.66
CA ILE A 34 24.73 -13.87 9.38
C ILE A 34 25.34 -12.84 8.44
N ASP A 35 24.51 -12.37 7.52
CA ASP A 35 24.80 -11.24 6.66
C ASP A 35 25.10 -10.02 7.53
N LYS A 36 26.16 -9.26 7.24
CA LYS A 36 26.53 -8.08 8.05
C LYS A 36 25.41 -7.04 8.10
N ASP A 37 24.49 -7.11 7.15
CA ASP A 37 23.46 -6.12 6.93
C ASP A 37 22.09 -6.49 7.50
N LEU A 38 21.89 -7.76 7.90
CA LEU A 38 20.74 -8.16 8.73
C LEU A 38 21.04 -7.89 10.21
N LYS A 39 20.29 -6.97 10.81
CA LYS A 39 20.52 -6.52 12.18
C LYS A 39 19.27 -6.72 13.02
N GLN A 40 19.41 -7.36 14.17
CA GLN A 40 18.38 -7.30 15.20
C GLN A 40 18.40 -5.93 15.88
N LYS A 41 17.23 -5.31 16.04
CA LYS A 41 17.03 -4.06 16.77
C LYS A 41 15.94 -4.24 17.82
N LYS A 42 15.95 -3.32 18.78
CA LYS A 42 14.94 -3.23 19.83
C LYS A 42 14.41 -1.80 19.91
N ILE A 43 13.14 -1.68 20.28
CA ILE A 43 12.48 -0.40 20.53
C ILE A 43 11.47 -0.57 21.66
N PHE A 44 11.44 0.39 22.58
CA PHE A 44 10.46 0.42 23.65
C PHE A 44 9.14 0.97 23.12
N HIS A 45 8.06 0.23 23.33
CA HIS A 45 6.70 0.59 22.92
C HIS A 45 5.70 -0.09 23.87
N ASP A 46 4.69 0.67 24.29
CA ASP A 46 3.62 0.22 25.19
C ASP A 46 4.11 -0.56 26.42
N GLY A 47 5.08 0.03 27.14
CA GLY A 47 5.64 -0.58 28.35
C GLY A 47 6.58 -1.77 28.11
N VAL A 48 6.75 -2.23 26.87
CA VAL A 48 7.52 -3.44 26.53
C VAL A 48 8.69 -3.11 25.59
N GLN A 49 9.83 -3.77 25.79
CA GLN A 49 10.92 -3.73 24.83
C GLN A 49 10.67 -4.74 23.71
N ARG A 50 10.18 -4.26 22.57
CA ARG A 50 9.90 -5.07 21.38
C ARG A 50 11.12 -5.19 20.47
N ARG A 51 11.19 -6.26 19.69
CA ARG A 51 12.31 -6.55 18.77
C ARG A 51 11.85 -6.66 17.32
N TYR A 52 12.77 -6.45 16.40
CA TYR A 52 12.57 -6.65 14.96
C TYR A 52 13.92 -6.92 14.29
N LEU A 53 13.91 -7.60 13.15
CA LEU A 53 15.05 -7.67 12.23
C LEU A 53 14.90 -6.54 11.21
N ILE A 54 16.02 -5.93 10.83
CA ILE A 54 16.08 -4.94 9.75
C ILE A 54 17.23 -5.31 8.83
N TYR A 55 16.96 -5.28 7.53
CA TYR A 55 17.94 -5.44 6.48
C TYR A 55 18.10 -4.13 5.73
N LEU A 56 19.35 -3.74 5.48
CA LEU A 56 19.72 -2.54 4.76
C LEU A 56 20.52 -2.98 3.53
N PRO A 57 20.00 -2.85 2.30
CA PRO A 57 20.73 -3.30 1.13
C PRO A 57 22.05 -2.54 0.95
N SER A 58 23.05 -3.24 0.43
CA SER A 58 24.45 -2.80 0.33
C SER A 58 24.64 -1.49 -0.44
N GLY A 59 23.77 -1.25 -1.44
CA GLY A 59 23.77 -0.08 -2.31
C GLY A 59 23.10 1.18 -1.75
N LEU A 60 22.62 1.18 -0.49
CA LEU A 60 21.93 2.33 0.10
C LEU A 60 22.80 3.61 0.13
N SER A 61 22.60 4.48 -0.85
CA SER A 61 23.13 5.84 -0.86
C SER A 61 22.36 6.69 0.15
N SER A 62 23.07 7.43 1.01
CA SER A 62 22.43 8.37 1.94
C SER A 62 21.71 9.53 1.25
N LYS A 63 21.87 9.70 -0.06
CA LYS A 63 21.28 10.79 -0.86
C LYS A 63 19.92 10.44 -1.45
N GLU A 64 19.55 9.16 -1.50
CA GLU A 64 18.30 8.72 -2.12
C GLU A 64 17.33 8.22 -1.05
N SER A 65 16.12 8.78 -1.04
CA SER A 65 15.05 8.31 -0.16
C SER A 65 14.45 7.03 -0.73
N VAL A 66 14.48 5.94 0.03
CA VAL A 66 14.04 4.60 -0.41
C VAL A 66 12.74 4.14 0.25
N PRO A 67 12.02 3.14 -0.31
CA PRO A 67 10.86 2.54 0.33
C PRO A 67 11.19 1.82 1.64
N LEU A 68 10.16 1.60 2.44
CA LEU A 68 10.20 0.79 3.65
C LEU A 68 9.15 -0.32 3.59
N VAL A 69 9.59 -1.58 3.66
CA VAL A 69 8.72 -2.77 3.61
C VAL A 69 8.71 -3.46 4.97
N PHE A 70 7.51 -3.73 5.48
CA PHE A 70 7.30 -4.62 6.63
C PHE A 70 6.83 -6.00 6.18
N ASN A 71 7.47 -7.06 6.66
CA ASN A 71 7.08 -8.45 6.40
C ASN A 71 6.76 -9.16 7.73
N PHE A 72 5.48 -9.47 7.96
CA PHE A 72 4.95 -9.95 9.24
C PHE A 72 4.78 -11.46 9.30
N HIS A 73 5.26 -12.08 10.39
CA HIS A 73 5.12 -13.51 10.64
C HIS A 73 3.69 -13.95 11.01
N GLY A 74 3.38 -15.23 10.79
CA GLY A 74 2.12 -15.87 11.21
C GLY A 74 1.99 -16.07 12.73
N PHE A 75 0.80 -16.50 13.18
CA PHE A 75 0.59 -16.76 14.61
C PHE A 75 1.49 -17.89 15.09
N GLY A 76 2.14 -17.73 16.25
CA GLY A 76 3.03 -18.72 16.83
C GLY A 76 4.48 -18.66 16.34
N ASP A 77 4.77 -17.86 15.31
CA ASP A 77 6.07 -17.86 14.65
C ASP A 77 6.99 -16.71 15.15
N SER A 78 8.03 -16.38 14.40
CA SER A 78 9.06 -15.43 14.76
C SER A 78 9.48 -14.59 13.56
N ALA A 79 10.15 -13.46 13.84
CA ALA A 79 10.74 -12.64 12.78
C ALA A 79 11.74 -13.44 11.92
N GLU A 80 12.52 -14.34 12.53
CA GLU A 80 13.44 -15.23 11.85
C GLU A 80 12.72 -16.30 11.01
N GLY A 81 11.62 -16.85 11.53
CA GLY A 81 10.79 -17.82 10.80
C GLY A 81 10.18 -17.20 9.55
N GLN A 82 9.66 -15.97 9.65
CA GLN A 82 9.15 -15.26 8.48
C GLN A 82 10.25 -14.90 7.48
N LEU A 83 11.44 -14.54 7.94
CA LEU A 83 12.58 -14.34 7.05
C LEU A 83 12.91 -15.62 6.28
N PHE A 84 12.82 -16.78 6.91
CA PHE A 84 13.05 -18.06 6.24
C PHE A 84 11.92 -18.43 5.28
N LEU A 85 10.66 -18.15 5.64
CA LEU A 85 9.48 -18.42 4.82
C LEU A 85 9.41 -17.51 3.59
N SER A 86 9.80 -16.25 3.73
CA SER A 86 9.67 -15.19 2.73
C SER A 86 10.86 -14.24 2.82
N ASP A 87 11.97 -14.61 2.19
CA ASP A 87 13.22 -13.85 2.22
C ASP A 87 13.28 -12.82 1.09
N TRP A 88 12.90 -11.58 1.39
CA TRP A 88 12.90 -10.48 0.42
C TRP A 88 14.25 -9.75 0.35
N ARG A 89 15.33 -10.29 0.93
CA ARG A 89 16.64 -9.62 0.92
C ARG A 89 17.20 -9.45 -0.49
N SER A 90 17.05 -10.45 -1.36
CA SER A 90 17.49 -10.33 -2.76
C SER A 90 16.73 -9.24 -3.51
N LEU A 91 15.41 -9.15 -3.32
CA LEU A 91 14.59 -8.05 -3.87
C LEU A 91 15.01 -6.70 -3.29
N SER A 92 15.33 -6.66 -2.00
CA SER A 92 15.80 -5.46 -1.31
C SER A 92 17.12 -4.95 -1.89
N GLU A 93 18.06 -5.85 -2.22
CA GLU A 93 19.31 -5.51 -2.92
C GLU A 93 19.07 -5.06 -4.37
N GLU A 94 18.19 -5.73 -5.09
CA GLU A 94 17.90 -5.43 -6.50
C GLU A 94 17.18 -4.09 -6.68
N PHE A 95 16.16 -3.83 -5.86
CA PHE A 95 15.25 -2.69 -6.03
C PHE A 95 15.46 -1.56 -5.03
N GLY A 96 16.37 -1.73 -4.06
CA GLY A 96 16.79 -0.67 -3.15
C GLY A 96 15.69 -0.22 -2.20
N PHE A 97 15.23 -1.10 -1.31
CA PHE A 97 14.30 -0.76 -0.22
C PHE A 97 14.79 -1.28 1.13
N ILE A 98 14.41 -0.63 2.23
CA ILE A 98 14.67 -1.13 3.58
C ILE A 98 13.61 -2.16 3.94
N LEU A 99 14.05 -3.32 4.44
CA LEU A 99 13.17 -4.42 4.81
C LEU A 99 13.19 -4.66 6.31
N ILE A 100 12.01 -4.77 6.93
CA ILE A 100 11.84 -5.01 8.36
C ILE A 100 10.99 -6.26 8.56
N TYR A 101 11.46 -7.16 9.42
CA TYR A 101 10.69 -8.30 9.95
C TYR A 101 10.39 -8.08 11.44
N PRO A 102 9.20 -7.59 11.81
CA PRO A 102 8.82 -7.35 13.19
C PRO A 102 8.58 -8.65 13.98
N GLN A 103 8.78 -8.61 15.30
CA GLN A 103 8.38 -9.70 16.21
C GLN A 103 7.10 -9.34 16.98
N GLY A 104 6.08 -10.18 16.84
CA GLY A 104 4.83 -10.15 17.59
C GLY A 104 5.06 -10.47 19.07
N LEU A 105 4.21 -9.94 19.94
CA LEU A 105 4.26 -10.26 21.37
C LEU A 105 3.75 -11.68 21.62
N GLN A 106 4.10 -12.23 22.77
CA GLN A 106 3.70 -13.56 23.18
C GLN A 106 2.32 -13.50 23.86
N LEU A 107 1.35 -14.31 23.42
CA LEU A 107 0.12 -14.49 24.20
C LEU A 107 0.44 -15.26 25.50
N PRO A 108 -0.27 -14.95 26.61
CA PRO A 108 -0.19 -15.75 27.84
C PRO A 108 -0.52 -17.23 27.62
N THR A 109 -1.39 -17.52 26.65
CA THR A 109 -1.82 -18.88 26.28
C THR A 109 -0.87 -19.60 25.33
N GLY A 110 0.25 -18.98 24.94
CA GLY A 110 1.17 -19.54 23.95
C GLY A 110 0.96 -19.02 22.53
N GLY A 111 2.03 -19.06 21.73
CA GLY A 111 2.15 -18.44 20.41
C GLY A 111 2.36 -16.92 20.41
N SER A 112 3.31 -16.46 19.60
CA SER A 112 3.44 -15.02 19.29
C SER A 112 2.30 -14.57 18.39
N HIS A 113 1.93 -13.30 18.43
CA HIS A 113 0.79 -12.81 17.65
C HIS A 113 0.88 -11.32 17.32
N TRP A 114 0.00 -10.93 16.42
CA TRP A 114 -0.36 -9.57 16.10
C TRP A 114 -1.81 -9.30 16.51
N ASN A 115 -2.06 -8.09 17.01
CA ASN A 115 -3.38 -7.51 17.20
C ASN A 115 -3.69 -6.52 16.05
N PRO A 116 -4.25 -7.01 14.92
CA PRO A 116 -4.45 -6.19 13.73
C PRO A 116 -5.63 -5.21 13.87
N ASP A 117 -6.51 -5.45 14.83
CA ASP A 117 -7.72 -4.68 15.03
C ASP A 117 -7.95 -4.48 16.54
N PRO A 118 -7.56 -3.32 17.08
CA PRO A 118 -7.67 -3.04 18.50
C PRO A 118 -9.13 -2.85 18.97
N ASN A 119 -10.07 -2.64 18.04
CA ASN A 119 -11.46 -2.35 18.37
C ASN A 119 -12.37 -3.59 18.23
N SER A 120 -11.84 -4.71 17.75
CA SER A 120 -12.65 -5.91 17.55
C SER A 120 -13.12 -6.51 18.87
N PHE A 121 -14.41 -6.84 18.94
CA PHE A 121 -15.03 -7.56 20.06
C PHE A 121 -14.40 -8.95 20.31
N GLY A 122 -13.64 -9.49 19.34
CA GLY A 122 -12.95 -10.79 19.41
C GLY A 122 -11.41 -10.71 19.45
N GLY A 123 -10.83 -9.54 19.73
CA GLY A 123 -9.39 -9.34 19.74
C GLY A 123 -8.63 -10.32 20.66
N LYS A 124 -7.54 -10.92 20.15
CA LYS A 124 -6.71 -11.89 20.90
C LYS A 124 -5.98 -11.26 22.10
N SER A 125 -5.80 -9.95 22.09
CA SER A 125 -5.07 -9.19 23.12
C SER A 125 -5.36 -7.69 22.99
N SER A 126 -4.85 -6.90 23.94
CA SER A 126 -4.81 -5.44 23.88
C SER A 126 -3.47 -4.86 23.40
N SER A 127 -2.63 -5.64 22.72
CA SER A 127 -1.31 -5.18 22.23
C SER A 127 -1.47 -4.03 21.22
N ASP A 128 -0.73 -2.92 21.40
CA ASP A 128 -0.65 -1.82 20.43
C ASP A 128 0.35 -2.16 19.30
N ASP A 129 -0.04 -3.08 18.41
CA ASP A 129 0.80 -3.46 17.27
C ASP A 129 0.86 -2.39 16.18
N LEU A 130 -0.22 -1.62 15.98
CA LEU A 130 -0.26 -0.49 15.05
C LEU A 130 0.69 0.63 15.49
N GLY A 131 0.65 1.01 16.78
CA GLY A 131 1.57 1.97 17.37
C GLY A 131 3.03 1.51 17.36
N PHE A 132 3.27 0.19 17.49
CA PHE A 132 4.61 -0.38 17.34
C PHE A 132 5.15 -0.16 15.93
N VAL A 133 4.36 -0.42 14.90
CA VAL A 133 4.72 -0.19 13.49
C VAL A 133 4.95 1.30 13.23
N ARG A 134 4.02 2.19 13.63
CA ARG A 134 4.21 3.65 13.52
C ARG A 134 5.52 4.12 14.14
N ARG A 135 5.90 3.56 15.29
CA ARG A 135 7.14 3.92 15.97
C ARG A 135 8.38 3.42 15.25
N MET A 136 8.31 2.25 14.58
CA MET A 136 9.37 1.75 13.70
C MET A 136 9.52 2.66 12.46
N VAL A 137 8.43 3.03 11.79
CA VAL A 137 8.43 3.96 10.64
C VAL A 137 9.12 5.27 11.01
N LYS A 138 8.66 5.93 12.08
CA LYS A 138 9.27 7.19 12.58
C LYS A 138 10.76 7.04 12.92
N ARG A 139 11.16 5.90 13.47
CA ARG A 139 12.57 5.64 13.79
C ARG A 139 13.40 5.41 12.53
N SER A 140 12.86 4.72 11.53
CA SER A 140 13.53 4.46 10.26
C SER A 140 13.73 5.74 9.47
N ILE A 141 12.69 6.58 9.32
CA ILE A 141 12.79 7.90 8.66
C ILE A 141 13.86 8.80 9.30
N ARG A 142 13.98 8.78 10.64
CA ARG A 142 15.01 9.58 11.32
C ARG A 142 16.43 9.04 11.12
N LYS A 143 16.59 7.74 10.91
CA LYS A 143 17.91 7.08 10.91
C LYS A 143 18.45 6.79 9.51
N TYR A 144 17.57 6.69 8.53
CA TYR A 144 17.87 6.28 7.18
C TYR A 144 17.11 7.19 6.22
N SER A 145 17.58 7.31 4.98
CA SER A 145 16.89 8.04 3.92
C SER A 145 15.67 7.24 3.46
N VAL A 146 14.59 7.29 4.22
CA VAL A 146 13.31 6.64 3.89
C VAL A 146 12.38 7.66 3.28
N ASP A 147 11.73 7.29 2.18
CA ASP A 147 10.61 8.03 1.61
C ASP A 147 9.33 7.69 2.39
N PRO A 148 8.78 8.62 3.20
CA PRO A 148 7.59 8.36 4.00
C PRO A 148 6.34 8.11 3.15
N SER A 149 6.35 8.46 1.86
CA SER A 149 5.24 8.16 0.94
C SER A 149 5.26 6.71 0.47
N ARG A 150 6.34 5.96 0.67
CA ARG A 150 6.54 4.59 0.17
C ARG A 150 6.75 3.59 1.30
N VAL A 151 5.74 3.49 2.16
CA VAL A 151 5.66 2.47 3.21
C VAL A 151 4.71 1.36 2.78
N TYR A 152 5.19 0.12 2.81
CA TYR A 152 4.47 -1.06 2.34
C TYR A 152 4.43 -2.14 3.43
N ALA A 153 3.44 -3.02 3.36
CA ALA A 153 3.31 -4.15 4.28
C ALA A 153 2.90 -5.46 3.59
N THR A 154 3.56 -6.55 3.95
CA THR A 154 3.23 -7.91 3.54
C THR A 154 3.28 -8.82 4.77
N GLY A 155 2.77 -10.04 4.67
CA GLY A 155 2.88 -11.01 5.74
C GLY A 155 2.00 -12.23 5.54
N PHE A 156 2.20 -13.22 6.40
CA PHE A 156 1.55 -14.52 6.31
C PHE A 156 0.48 -14.68 7.40
N SER A 157 -0.70 -15.21 7.06
CA SER A 157 -1.72 -15.62 8.05
C SER A 157 -2.13 -14.51 9.03
N ASN A 158 -1.77 -14.59 10.32
CA ASN A 158 -2.00 -13.50 11.28
C ASN A 158 -1.22 -12.22 10.92
N GLY A 159 -0.04 -12.35 10.30
CA GLY A 159 0.75 -11.25 9.74
C GLY A 159 0.11 -10.62 8.50
N ALA A 160 -0.56 -11.41 7.65
CA ALA A 160 -1.42 -10.88 6.59
C ALA A 160 -2.58 -10.06 7.18
N GLY A 161 -3.18 -10.55 8.28
CA GLY A 161 -4.14 -9.79 9.07
C GLY A 161 -3.56 -8.47 9.58
N MET A 162 -2.30 -8.44 10.03
CA MET A 162 -1.61 -7.21 10.43
C MET A 162 -1.45 -6.23 9.26
N ALA A 163 -1.12 -6.71 8.06
CA ALA A 163 -1.07 -5.88 6.86
C ALA A 163 -2.44 -5.26 6.54
N TYR A 164 -3.53 -6.04 6.60
CA TYR A 164 -4.89 -5.52 6.47
C TYR A 164 -5.24 -4.49 7.56
N GLY A 165 -4.84 -4.76 8.81
CA GLY A 165 -5.03 -3.84 9.93
C GLY A 165 -4.34 -2.49 9.72
N LEU A 166 -3.11 -2.50 9.18
CA LEU A 166 -2.41 -1.28 8.78
C LEU A 166 -3.12 -0.55 7.64
N ALA A 167 -3.61 -1.27 6.62
CA ALA A 167 -4.33 -0.65 5.53
C ALA A 167 -5.60 0.06 6.01
N HIS A 168 -6.33 -0.51 6.97
CA HIS A 168 -7.53 0.10 7.54
C HIS A 168 -7.19 1.25 8.51
N HIS A 169 -6.46 0.95 9.59
CA HIS A 169 -6.25 1.89 10.72
C HIS A 169 -5.14 2.91 10.46
N GLU A 170 -4.20 2.62 9.56
CA GLU A 170 -3.02 3.46 9.26
C GLU A 170 -2.97 3.81 7.77
N SER A 171 -4.13 3.96 7.14
CA SER A 171 -4.31 4.19 5.70
C SER A 171 -3.62 5.45 5.15
N GLU A 172 -3.29 6.44 5.98
CA GLU A 172 -2.49 7.61 5.58
C GLU A 172 -1.00 7.29 5.44
N MET A 173 -0.52 6.30 6.21
CA MET A 173 0.89 5.93 6.29
C MET A 173 1.26 4.88 5.24
N VAL A 174 0.42 3.87 5.03
CA VAL A 174 0.74 2.74 4.16
C VAL A 174 0.19 2.96 2.75
N ALA A 175 1.06 2.86 1.75
CA ALA A 175 0.67 3.04 0.35
C ALA A 175 0.07 1.78 -0.25
N ALA A 176 0.63 0.60 0.02
CA ALA A 176 0.13 -0.66 -0.51
C ALA A 176 0.45 -1.84 0.40
N ILE A 177 -0.37 -2.90 0.30
CA ILE A 177 -0.21 -4.14 1.05
C ILE A 177 -0.27 -5.40 0.19
N ALA A 178 0.43 -6.46 0.62
CA ALA A 178 0.50 -7.75 -0.05
C ALA A 178 0.20 -8.94 0.91
N PRO A 179 -1.02 -9.09 1.44
CA PRO A 179 -1.35 -10.16 2.37
C PRO A 179 -1.35 -11.56 1.71
N VAL A 180 -0.72 -12.54 2.36
CA VAL A 180 -0.65 -13.94 1.91
C VAL A 180 -1.33 -14.86 2.91
N SER A 181 -2.28 -15.67 2.42
CA SER A 181 -3.03 -16.68 3.20
C SER A 181 -3.62 -16.12 4.49
N GLY A 182 -4.12 -14.89 4.42
CA GLY A 182 -4.81 -14.22 5.53
C GLY A 182 -6.05 -13.49 5.05
N LEU A 183 -6.83 -13.04 6.02
CA LEU A 183 -8.10 -12.36 5.82
C LEU A 183 -8.22 -11.19 6.78
N VAL A 184 -9.13 -10.28 6.43
CA VAL A 184 -9.46 -9.09 7.22
C VAL A 184 -10.66 -9.36 8.12
N ASN A 185 -10.69 -8.72 9.29
CA ASN A 185 -11.88 -8.73 10.14
C ASN A 185 -13.05 -8.08 9.37
N VAL A 186 -14.23 -8.70 9.43
CA VAL A 186 -15.44 -8.18 8.77
C VAL A 186 -15.80 -6.77 9.25
N GLU A 187 -15.51 -6.45 10.52
CA GLU A 187 -15.74 -5.12 11.11
C GLU A 187 -14.90 -4.02 10.43
N ASN A 188 -13.73 -4.37 9.88
CA ASN A 188 -12.87 -3.43 9.17
C ASN A 188 -13.31 -3.18 7.71
N LEU A 189 -14.34 -3.88 7.23
CA LEU A 189 -14.95 -3.64 5.91
C LEU A 189 -16.19 -2.74 5.99
N ASP A 190 -16.45 -2.13 7.15
CA ASP A 190 -17.51 -1.15 7.30
C ASP A 190 -17.11 0.18 6.63
N HIS A 191 -18.04 0.73 5.84
CA HIS A 191 -17.88 1.97 5.09
C HIS A 191 -18.01 3.23 5.98
N GLU A 192 -18.41 3.08 7.24
CA GLU A 192 -18.61 4.21 8.17
C GLU A 192 -17.31 4.80 8.73
N THR A 193 -16.18 4.08 8.63
CA THR A 193 -14.86 4.59 9.01
C THR A 193 -14.14 5.16 7.79
N ALA A 194 -13.79 6.44 7.84
CA ALA A 194 -13.07 7.10 6.76
C ALA A 194 -11.70 6.42 6.55
N THR A 195 -11.56 5.66 5.47
CA THR A 195 -10.33 4.95 5.11
C THR A 195 -9.76 5.55 3.82
N ASN A 196 -8.47 5.89 3.83
CA ASN A 196 -7.80 6.40 2.65
C ASN A 196 -7.49 5.28 1.64
N PRO A 197 -7.41 5.55 0.32
CA PRO A 197 -7.09 4.53 -0.70
C PRO A 197 -5.76 3.82 -0.47
N VAL A 198 -5.72 2.48 -0.48
CA VAL A 198 -4.49 1.67 -0.31
C VAL A 198 -4.44 0.63 -1.41
N GLY A 199 -3.28 0.45 -2.05
CA GLY A 199 -3.10 -0.62 -3.04
C GLY A 199 -3.16 -2.00 -2.36
N LEU A 200 -3.85 -2.96 -2.95
CA LEU A 200 -3.97 -4.32 -2.40
C LEU A 200 -3.59 -5.38 -3.44
N ILE A 201 -2.65 -6.27 -3.12
CA ILE A 201 -2.41 -7.52 -3.85
C ILE A 201 -2.53 -8.71 -2.90
N SER A 202 -3.59 -9.51 -3.00
CA SER A 202 -3.80 -10.64 -2.07
C SER A 202 -3.52 -11.99 -2.72
N PHE A 203 -3.07 -12.96 -1.92
CA PHE A 203 -2.83 -14.33 -2.35
C PHE A 203 -3.54 -15.30 -1.40
N ASN A 204 -4.44 -16.14 -1.91
CA ASN A 204 -5.23 -17.07 -1.11
C ASN A 204 -5.37 -18.43 -1.80
N GLY A 205 -5.45 -19.50 -1.01
CA GLY A 205 -5.67 -20.87 -1.49
C GLY A 205 -7.12 -21.30 -1.32
N THR A 206 -7.66 -22.12 -2.22
CA THR A 206 -9.04 -22.63 -2.10
C THR A 206 -9.20 -23.70 -1.03
N ASP A 207 -8.11 -24.38 -0.66
CA ASP A 207 -8.08 -25.51 0.28
C ASP A 207 -7.49 -25.06 1.64
N ASP A 208 -7.35 -23.75 1.86
CA ASP A 208 -6.96 -23.15 3.13
C ASP A 208 -8.09 -23.28 4.16
N TRP A 209 -8.04 -24.33 4.98
CA TRP A 209 -8.99 -24.59 6.07
C TRP A 209 -8.70 -23.78 7.35
N ILE A 210 -7.59 -23.05 7.41
CA ILE A 210 -7.21 -22.18 8.54
C ILE A 210 -7.75 -20.76 8.31
N ARG A 211 -7.66 -20.26 7.08
CA ARG A 211 -8.21 -19.00 6.60
C ARG A 211 -9.05 -19.25 5.33
N PRO A 212 -10.26 -19.83 5.48
CA PRO A 212 -11.12 -20.16 4.35
C PRO A 212 -11.33 -18.95 3.44
N ILE A 213 -11.12 -19.13 2.13
CA ILE A 213 -11.21 -18.03 1.16
C ILE A 213 -12.58 -17.31 1.18
N ASP A 214 -13.64 -18.04 1.53
CA ASP A 214 -15.01 -17.55 1.69
C ASP A 214 -15.25 -16.82 3.03
N GLY A 215 -14.23 -16.68 3.87
CA GLY A 215 -14.32 -16.04 5.17
C GLY A 215 -14.89 -16.94 6.26
N VAL A 216 -15.12 -16.33 7.41
CA VAL A 216 -15.78 -16.95 8.58
C VAL A 216 -16.88 -16.00 9.01
N SER A 217 -18.13 -16.43 8.85
CA SER A 217 -19.31 -15.60 9.11
C SER A 217 -19.23 -14.90 10.47
N GLY A 218 -19.38 -13.57 10.46
CA GLY A 218 -19.33 -12.73 11.65
C GLY A 218 -17.94 -12.46 12.23
N TYR A 219 -16.87 -12.91 11.57
CA TYR A 219 -15.50 -12.71 12.06
C TYR A 219 -14.50 -12.32 10.97
N LEU A 220 -14.37 -13.11 9.90
CA LEU A 220 -13.44 -12.82 8.80
C LEU A 220 -14.22 -12.64 7.52
N ALA A 221 -13.99 -11.54 6.82
CA ALA A 221 -14.52 -11.36 5.48
C ALA A 221 -13.84 -12.32 4.51
N SER A 222 -14.56 -12.71 3.45
CA SER A 222 -13.97 -13.43 2.34
C SER A 222 -12.90 -12.60 1.63
N ALA A 223 -11.96 -13.27 0.94
CA ALA A 223 -10.96 -12.59 0.14
C ALA A 223 -11.61 -11.72 -0.97
N ASN A 224 -12.77 -12.17 -1.49
CA ASN A 224 -13.55 -11.45 -2.48
C ASN A 224 -14.18 -10.17 -1.92
N GLU A 225 -14.77 -10.22 -0.72
CA GLU A 225 -15.30 -9.03 -0.04
C GLU A 225 -14.20 -8.02 0.23
N ALA A 226 -13.04 -8.46 0.73
CA ALA A 226 -11.90 -7.59 0.96
C ALA A 226 -11.44 -6.90 -0.34
N SER A 227 -11.34 -7.64 -1.44
CA SER A 227 -10.91 -7.10 -2.74
C SER A 227 -11.93 -6.09 -3.30
N ASN A 228 -13.22 -6.41 -3.22
CA ASN A 228 -14.28 -5.51 -3.67
C ASN A 228 -14.36 -4.24 -2.81
N TYR A 229 -14.17 -4.35 -1.49
CA TYR A 229 -14.12 -3.20 -0.58
C TYR A 229 -13.01 -2.23 -0.99
N TRP A 230 -11.78 -2.73 -1.15
CA TRP A 230 -10.66 -1.90 -1.53
C TRP A 230 -10.78 -1.35 -2.96
N ALA A 231 -11.37 -2.12 -3.89
CA ALA A 231 -11.64 -1.64 -5.24
C ALA A 231 -12.63 -0.46 -5.22
N ASN A 232 -13.64 -0.50 -4.33
CA ASN A 232 -14.58 0.59 -4.14
C ASN A 232 -13.90 1.83 -3.53
N ILE A 233 -13.11 1.66 -2.45
CA ILE A 233 -12.34 2.77 -1.83
C ILE A 233 -11.36 3.39 -2.85
N ASN A 234 -10.74 2.58 -3.69
CA ASN A 234 -9.77 3.01 -4.70
C ASN A 234 -10.41 3.53 -6.00
N ASN A 235 -11.75 3.61 -6.07
CA ASN A 235 -12.51 4.01 -7.27
C ASN A 235 -12.08 3.22 -8.53
N SER A 236 -12.04 1.90 -8.41
CA SER A 236 -11.55 0.98 -9.44
C SER A 236 -12.68 0.08 -9.98
N PRO A 237 -13.57 0.61 -10.84
CA PRO A 237 -14.77 -0.09 -11.29
C PRO A 237 -14.51 -1.13 -12.39
N GLN A 238 -13.36 -1.09 -13.07
CA GLN A 238 -13.03 -2.04 -14.12
C GLN A 238 -12.54 -3.34 -13.49
N ASN A 239 -13.08 -4.49 -13.92
CA ASN A 239 -12.74 -5.80 -13.38
C ASN A 239 -12.34 -6.73 -14.53
N GLN A 240 -11.14 -7.32 -14.45
CA GLN A 240 -10.64 -8.31 -15.39
C GLN A 240 -10.26 -9.58 -14.63
N ILE A 241 -10.61 -10.74 -15.20
CA ILE A 241 -10.21 -12.05 -14.67
C ILE A 241 -9.31 -12.72 -15.69
N ASN A 242 -8.15 -13.16 -15.25
CA ASN A 242 -7.21 -13.97 -16.01
C ASN A 242 -7.03 -15.32 -15.31
N GLN A 243 -6.60 -16.33 -16.06
CA GLN A 243 -6.33 -17.67 -15.52
C GLN A 243 -4.98 -18.16 -16.06
N PHE A 244 -4.18 -18.70 -15.16
CA PHE A 244 -2.84 -19.21 -15.44
C PHE A 244 -2.76 -20.69 -15.04
N GLU A 245 -2.07 -21.49 -15.84
CA GLU A 245 -1.78 -22.89 -15.53
C GLU A 245 -0.46 -22.97 -14.77
N GLN A 246 -0.42 -23.75 -13.68
CA GLN A 246 0.85 -24.15 -13.05
C GLN A 246 1.24 -25.59 -13.43
N ALA A 247 2.53 -25.89 -13.31
CA ALA A 247 3.13 -27.17 -13.67
C ALA A 247 2.51 -28.40 -12.96
N SER A 248 1.81 -28.21 -11.83
CA SER A 248 1.21 -29.30 -11.02
C SER A 248 -0.30 -29.49 -11.20
N THR A 249 -0.88 -29.10 -12.35
CA THR A 249 -2.33 -29.13 -12.67
C THR A 249 -3.22 -28.17 -11.86
N ASN A 250 -2.62 -27.36 -10.99
CA ASN A 250 -3.31 -26.28 -10.30
C ASN A 250 -3.45 -25.07 -11.23
N PHE A 251 -4.61 -24.42 -11.20
CA PHE A 251 -4.81 -23.15 -11.89
C PHE A 251 -4.74 -22.02 -10.88
N VAL A 252 -4.23 -20.88 -11.32
CA VAL A 252 -4.24 -19.64 -10.56
C VAL A 252 -5.20 -18.69 -11.26
N GLN A 253 -6.23 -18.26 -10.55
CA GLN A 253 -7.10 -17.19 -11.01
C GLN A 253 -6.53 -15.85 -10.53
N GLU A 254 -6.31 -14.93 -11.46
CA GLU A 254 -6.00 -13.54 -11.16
C GLU A 254 -7.24 -12.70 -11.41
N ARG A 255 -7.56 -11.82 -10.47
CA ARG A 255 -8.59 -10.81 -10.63
C ARG A 255 -8.01 -9.42 -10.39
N ASN A 256 -8.12 -8.56 -11.38
CA ASN A 256 -7.60 -7.19 -11.38
C ASN A 256 -8.75 -6.20 -11.31
N PHE A 257 -8.63 -5.21 -10.42
CA PHE A 257 -9.53 -4.05 -10.37
C PHE A 257 -8.76 -2.79 -10.70
N SER A 258 -9.20 -2.10 -11.76
CA SER A 258 -8.55 -0.91 -12.27
C SER A 258 -9.44 0.32 -12.21
N ARG A 259 -8.79 1.47 -11.99
CA ARG A 259 -9.38 2.79 -12.24
C ARG A 259 -9.71 2.94 -13.73
N VAL A 260 -10.54 3.92 -14.07
CA VAL A 260 -10.88 4.25 -15.46
C VAL A 260 -9.64 4.58 -16.31
N ASP A 261 -8.58 5.03 -15.65
CA ASP A 261 -7.30 5.34 -16.28
C ASP A 261 -6.40 4.11 -16.58
N GLY A 262 -6.84 2.91 -16.23
CA GLY A 262 -6.09 1.67 -16.44
C GLY A 262 -5.17 1.25 -15.29
N THR A 263 -4.98 2.09 -14.26
CA THR A 263 -4.21 1.77 -13.06
C THR A 263 -4.91 0.68 -12.27
N THR A 264 -4.31 -0.51 -12.21
CA THR A 264 -4.77 -1.60 -11.34
C THR A 264 -4.41 -1.30 -9.90
N THR A 265 -5.40 -1.10 -9.03
CA THR A 265 -5.17 -0.77 -7.61
C THR A 265 -5.53 -1.90 -6.66
N VAL A 266 -6.19 -2.95 -7.16
CA VAL A 266 -6.40 -4.20 -6.44
C VAL A 266 -6.11 -5.38 -7.35
N LYS A 267 -5.31 -6.32 -6.88
CA LYS A 267 -5.07 -7.62 -7.49
C LYS A 267 -5.41 -8.72 -6.48
N GLN A 268 -5.99 -9.81 -6.97
CA GLN A 268 -6.28 -10.98 -6.18
C GLN A 268 -5.82 -12.21 -6.93
N TYR A 269 -4.95 -13.01 -6.32
CA TYR A 269 -4.55 -14.32 -6.81
C TYR A 269 -5.21 -15.39 -5.94
N VAL A 270 -5.93 -16.30 -6.60
CA VAL A 270 -6.54 -17.47 -5.99
C VAL A 270 -5.86 -18.72 -6.56
N VAL A 271 -5.16 -19.45 -5.69
CA VAL A 271 -4.46 -20.69 -6.03
C VAL A 271 -5.41 -21.86 -5.81
N ASN A 272 -5.90 -22.45 -6.89
CA ASN A 272 -6.80 -23.61 -6.82
C ASN A 272 -6.03 -24.82 -6.26
N GLY A 273 -6.58 -25.47 -5.24
CA GLY A 273 -5.93 -26.54 -4.47
C GLY A 273 -4.84 -26.04 -3.50
N GLY A 274 -4.60 -24.73 -3.41
CA GLY A 274 -3.63 -24.15 -2.47
C GLY A 274 -4.15 -24.22 -1.03
N GLY A 275 -3.27 -24.61 -0.09
CA GLY A 275 -3.57 -24.68 1.33
C GLY A 275 -3.25 -23.38 2.07
N HIS A 276 -2.95 -23.51 3.37
CA HIS A 276 -2.52 -22.39 4.22
C HIS A 276 -1.02 -22.16 4.10
N ASP A 277 -0.57 -21.65 2.95
CA ASP A 277 0.84 -21.64 2.57
C ASP A 277 1.34 -20.26 2.16
N TRP A 278 2.66 -20.07 2.18
CA TRP A 278 3.32 -19.08 1.33
C TRP A 278 3.57 -19.75 -0.02
N PHE A 279 2.74 -19.44 -1.02
CA PHE A 279 2.64 -20.27 -2.21
C PHE A 279 3.93 -20.27 -3.03
N ASP A 280 4.35 -21.47 -3.46
CA ASP A 280 5.27 -21.63 -4.58
C ASP A 280 4.49 -21.34 -5.88
N LEU A 281 4.49 -20.07 -6.26
CA LEU A 281 3.71 -19.52 -7.35
C LEU A 281 4.66 -18.86 -8.36
N GLU A 282 4.52 -19.21 -9.64
CA GLU A 282 5.16 -18.50 -10.74
C GLU A 282 4.11 -18.07 -11.76
N ILE A 283 4.06 -16.77 -12.09
CA ILE A 283 3.18 -16.20 -13.11
C ILE A 283 4.03 -15.34 -14.04
N ASN A 284 4.07 -15.70 -15.33
CA ASN A 284 4.86 -15.00 -16.35
C ASN A 284 6.34 -14.83 -15.97
N GLY A 285 6.95 -15.86 -15.36
CA GLY A 285 8.35 -15.86 -14.94
C GLY A 285 8.64 -15.02 -13.68
N ARG A 286 7.59 -14.66 -12.93
CA ARG A 286 7.69 -13.92 -11.66
C ARG A 286 7.16 -14.77 -10.52
N ASN A 287 7.91 -14.90 -9.44
CA ASN A 287 7.46 -15.59 -8.24
C ASN A 287 6.51 -14.73 -7.37
N LEU A 288 5.91 -15.30 -6.32
CA LEU A 288 4.99 -14.58 -5.42
C LEU A 288 5.62 -13.28 -4.86
N ASP A 289 6.85 -13.37 -4.35
CA ASP A 289 7.54 -12.25 -3.71
C ASP A 289 7.80 -11.12 -4.71
N GLU A 290 8.19 -11.47 -5.94
CA GLU A 290 8.39 -10.56 -7.06
C GLU A 290 7.08 -9.90 -7.54
N LEU A 291 5.98 -10.68 -7.63
CA LEU A 291 4.66 -10.17 -7.98
C LEU A 291 4.15 -9.19 -6.92
N ALA A 292 4.34 -9.52 -5.65
CA ALA A 292 4.01 -8.65 -4.54
C ALA A 292 4.84 -7.36 -4.59
N TRP A 293 6.16 -7.46 -4.76
CA TRP A 293 7.02 -6.29 -4.86
C TRP A 293 6.66 -5.39 -6.04
N ASP A 294 6.49 -5.93 -7.24
CA ASP A 294 6.12 -5.14 -8.44
C ASP A 294 4.90 -4.26 -8.14
N PHE A 295 3.85 -4.88 -7.63
CA PHE A 295 2.62 -4.18 -7.31
C PHE A 295 2.79 -3.16 -6.18
N LEU A 296 3.48 -3.51 -5.08
CA LEU A 296 3.70 -2.59 -3.97
C LEU A 296 4.49 -1.35 -4.43
N SER A 297 5.54 -1.59 -5.21
CA SER A 297 6.45 -0.56 -5.72
C SER A 297 5.79 0.39 -6.72
N ASP A 298 4.63 0.06 -7.25
CA ASP A 298 3.88 0.94 -8.13
C ASP A 298 3.21 2.11 -7.40
N PHE A 299 3.19 2.17 -6.06
CA PHE A 299 2.40 3.17 -5.34
C PHE A 299 3.17 4.04 -4.35
N ARG A 300 2.66 5.25 -4.12
CA ARG A 300 3.03 6.15 -3.03
C ARG A 300 1.83 6.89 -2.43
N LYS A 301 2.02 7.42 -1.22
CA LYS A 301 1.06 8.23 -0.47
C LYS A 301 1.36 9.72 -0.52
N ILE A 302 0.45 10.51 -1.08
CA ILE A 302 0.53 11.97 -1.08
C ILE A 302 -0.78 12.52 -0.51
N ASP A 303 -0.72 13.17 0.66
CA ASP A 303 -1.89 13.74 1.36
C ASP A 303 -3.07 12.76 1.45
N GLY A 304 -2.80 11.52 1.88
CA GLY A 304 -3.79 10.45 1.98
C GLY A 304 -4.15 9.77 0.65
N ARG A 305 -3.73 10.30 -0.51
CA ARG A 305 -4.06 9.70 -1.82
C ARG A 305 -3.09 8.61 -2.23
N LEU A 306 -3.62 7.60 -2.92
CA LEU A 306 -2.85 6.56 -3.58
C LEU A 306 -2.47 7.01 -5.00
N VAL A 307 -1.19 7.29 -5.21
CA VAL A 307 -0.64 7.81 -6.46
C VAL A 307 0.35 6.78 -7.04
N PRO A 308 0.23 6.40 -8.32
CA PRO A 308 1.22 5.55 -8.96
C PRO A 308 2.61 6.20 -9.02
N ILE A 309 3.69 5.44 -8.83
CA ILE A 309 5.08 5.94 -8.90
C ILE A 309 5.43 6.46 -10.29
N ASN A 310 4.93 5.79 -11.32
CA ASN A 310 5.14 6.16 -12.73
C ASN A 310 4.16 7.23 -13.23
N ALA A 311 3.34 7.81 -12.34
CA ALA A 311 2.56 9.00 -12.69
C ALA A 311 3.51 10.09 -13.21
N LEU A 312 3.16 10.71 -14.34
CA LEU A 312 3.98 11.77 -14.89
C LEU A 312 3.91 12.97 -13.94
N ALA A 313 5.04 13.28 -13.29
CA ALA A 313 5.25 14.55 -12.63
C ALA A 313 5.68 15.57 -13.71
N ILE A 314 4.76 16.44 -14.09
CA ILE A 314 5.03 17.43 -15.15
C ILE A 314 5.42 18.74 -14.50
N ALA A 315 6.71 19.06 -14.57
CA ALA A 315 7.25 20.30 -14.05
C ALA A 315 6.72 21.50 -14.84
N ILE A 316 6.09 22.44 -14.15
CA ILE A 316 5.63 23.72 -14.67
C ILE A 316 6.47 24.83 -14.04
N ARG A 317 7.17 25.58 -14.89
CA ARG A 317 7.99 26.74 -14.49
C ARG A 317 7.49 28.00 -15.17
N ALA A 318 7.82 29.15 -14.60
CA ALA A 318 7.49 30.41 -15.23
C ALA A 318 8.11 30.51 -16.63
N PRO A 319 7.31 30.76 -17.68
CA PRO A 319 7.86 30.98 -19.00
C PRO A 319 8.54 32.35 -19.02
N ARG A 320 9.54 32.53 -19.88
CA ARG A 320 10.16 33.86 -20.12
C ARG A 320 9.14 34.94 -20.51
N ARG A 321 8.01 34.54 -21.10
CA ARG A 321 6.87 35.39 -21.47
C ARG A 321 5.59 34.57 -21.38
N PHE A 322 4.56 35.11 -20.73
CA PHE A 322 3.23 34.49 -20.62
C PHE A 322 2.43 34.62 -21.93
N LYS A 323 2.94 34.00 -23.00
CA LYS A 323 2.28 33.91 -24.31
C LYS A 323 1.90 32.47 -24.59
N ARG A 324 0.69 32.25 -25.12
CA ARG A 324 0.16 30.93 -25.48
C ARG A 324 1.09 30.07 -26.35
N LYS A 325 1.96 30.67 -27.16
CA LYS A 325 2.93 29.94 -28.01
C LYS A 325 4.18 29.46 -27.27
N SER A 326 4.31 29.85 -26.00
CA SER A 326 5.50 29.66 -25.16
C SER A 326 5.18 28.85 -23.91
N VAL A 327 3.96 28.29 -23.82
CA VAL A 327 3.52 27.45 -22.71
C VAL A 327 3.64 25.98 -23.07
N ASP A 328 3.86 25.16 -22.05
CA ASP A 328 3.88 23.73 -22.20
C ASP A 328 2.49 23.22 -22.57
N ILE A 329 2.45 22.34 -23.58
CA ILE A 329 1.22 21.67 -24.02
C ILE A 329 1.33 20.23 -23.55
N ILE A 330 0.55 19.90 -22.53
CA ILE A 330 0.49 18.56 -21.96
C ILE A 330 -0.60 17.80 -22.70
N THR A 331 -0.22 16.74 -23.40
CA THR A 331 -1.12 16.01 -24.30
C THR A 331 -1.83 14.82 -23.68
N ASP A 332 -1.31 14.33 -22.57
CA ASP A 332 -1.57 13.02 -21.98
C ASP A 332 -1.81 13.10 -20.47
N PHE A 333 -2.09 14.29 -19.93
CA PHE A 333 -2.35 14.48 -18.50
C PHE A 333 -3.53 13.63 -18.04
N ASN A 334 -3.26 12.76 -17.09
CA ASN A 334 -4.22 11.89 -16.47
C ASN A 334 -4.55 12.39 -15.05
N PRO A 335 -5.71 13.07 -14.85
CA PRO A 335 -6.05 13.70 -13.57
C PRO A 335 -6.25 12.72 -12.40
N SER A 336 -6.25 11.43 -12.65
CA SER A 336 -6.40 10.41 -11.61
C SER A 336 -5.05 9.94 -11.04
N VAL A 337 -3.93 10.22 -11.72
CA VAL A 337 -2.59 9.76 -11.32
C VAL A 337 -1.54 10.84 -11.45
N ASP A 338 -1.57 11.63 -12.53
CA ASP A 338 -0.55 12.64 -12.81
C ASP A 338 -0.67 13.83 -11.87
N VAL A 339 0.50 14.41 -11.61
CA VAL A 339 0.65 15.62 -10.81
C VAL A 339 1.43 16.66 -11.60
N LEU A 340 1.01 17.91 -11.48
CA LEU A 340 1.75 19.07 -11.95
C LEU A 340 2.63 19.56 -10.82
N GLU A 341 3.95 19.49 -10.99
CA GLU A 341 4.89 20.10 -10.05
C GLU A 341 5.10 21.56 -10.45
N VAL A 342 4.55 22.47 -9.67
CA VAL A 342 4.62 23.91 -9.95
C VAL A 342 5.73 24.52 -9.11
N ASP A 343 6.81 24.92 -9.77
CA ASP A 343 7.99 25.57 -9.20
C ASP A 343 7.62 26.99 -8.73
N THR A 344 7.22 27.13 -7.48
CA THR A 344 6.67 28.38 -6.92
C THR A 344 7.70 29.50 -6.85
N ASP A 345 8.97 29.16 -6.65
CA ASP A 345 10.09 30.10 -6.69
C ASP A 345 10.23 30.73 -8.08
N SER A 346 10.04 29.95 -9.17
CA SER A 346 10.07 30.50 -10.52
C SER A 346 8.97 31.52 -10.81
N PHE A 347 7.87 31.49 -10.04
CA PHE A 347 6.73 32.40 -10.15
C PHE A 347 6.72 33.51 -9.10
N ASP A 348 7.76 33.62 -8.25
CA ASP A 348 7.80 34.56 -7.13
C ASP A 348 6.59 34.44 -6.17
N VAL A 349 6.05 33.22 -6.00
CA VAL A 349 4.89 32.96 -5.13
C VAL A 349 5.34 32.55 -3.73
N VAL A 350 5.05 33.39 -2.74
CA VAL A 350 5.30 33.06 -1.33
C VAL A 350 4.17 32.18 -0.79
N ASN A 351 4.53 31.03 -0.23
CA ASN A 351 3.57 30.04 0.27
C ASN A 351 2.63 30.57 1.38
N PRO A 352 1.35 30.15 1.41
CA PRO A 352 0.75 29.12 0.55
C PRO A 352 0.24 29.65 -0.80
N ALA A 353 0.58 28.94 -1.88
CA ALA A 353 -0.02 29.18 -3.19
C ALA A 353 -1.50 28.76 -3.21
N ASN A 354 -2.37 29.60 -3.77
CA ASN A 354 -3.81 29.33 -3.84
C ASN A 354 -4.21 28.86 -5.24
N PHE A 355 -4.97 27.77 -5.30
CA PHE A 355 -5.50 27.20 -6.56
C PHE A 355 -7.02 27.36 -6.67
N ALA A 356 -7.49 27.70 -7.87
CA ALA A 356 -8.91 27.78 -8.18
C ALA A 356 -9.24 27.08 -9.51
N VAL A 357 -10.46 26.53 -9.58
CA VAL A 357 -11.03 25.95 -10.82
C VAL A 357 -12.23 26.77 -11.29
N ALA A 358 -12.32 26.94 -12.61
CA ALA A 358 -13.47 27.51 -13.30
C ALA A 358 -14.05 26.53 -14.33
N ALA A 359 -15.05 25.75 -13.91
CA ALA A 359 -15.72 24.75 -14.74
C ALA A 359 -16.48 25.33 -15.94
N ASN A 360 -16.89 26.60 -15.87
CA ASN A 360 -17.67 27.26 -16.93
C ASN A 360 -17.40 28.77 -17.01
N LYS A 361 -17.89 29.41 -18.07
CA LYS A 361 -17.69 30.85 -18.36
C LYS A 361 -18.20 31.76 -17.22
N LYS A 362 -19.28 31.37 -16.53
CA LYS A 362 -19.84 32.15 -15.42
C LYS A 362 -18.92 32.09 -14.20
N MET A 363 -18.42 30.90 -13.86
CA MET A 363 -17.44 30.70 -12.79
C MET A 363 -16.11 31.39 -13.11
N LEU A 364 -15.64 31.31 -14.36
CA LEU A 364 -14.42 31.98 -14.80
C LEU A 364 -14.51 33.49 -14.55
N LYS A 365 -15.60 34.13 -14.99
CA LYS A 365 -15.85 35.56 -14.71
C LYS A 365 -15.89 35.87 -13.21
N ARG A 366 -16.51 34.99 -12.40
CA ARG A 366 -16.60 35.16 -10.95
C ARG A 366 -15.23 35.05 -10.27
N ARG A 367 -14.41 34.08 -10.67
CA ARG A 367 -13.04 33.89 -10.14
C ARG A 367 -12.15 35.07 -10.53
N LEU A 368 -12.17 35.46 -11.80
CA LEU A 368 -11.44 36.64 -12.30
C LEU A 368 -11.86 37.95 -11.62
N ALA A 369 -13.08 38.03 -11.07
CA ALA A 369 -13.54 39.20 -10.31
C ALA A 369 -13.09 39.17 -8.85
N LYS A 370 -12.82 37.99 -8.28
CA LYS A 370 -12.38 37.82 -6.90
C LYS A 370 -10.86 37.94 -6.72
N GLN A 371 -10.09 37.59 -7.75
CA GLN A 371 -8.61 37.74 -7.75
C GLN A 371 -7.96 37.09 -6.51
N ASP A 372 -8.52 35.99 -6.01
CA ASP A 372 -8.13 35.34 -4.76
C ASP A 372 -7.31 34.05 -4.98
N PHE A 373 -6.50 34.01 -6.06
CA PHE A 373 -5.76 32.81 -6.46
C PHE A 373 -4.38 33.17 -7.00
N SER A 374 -3.41 32.30 -6.74
CA SER A 374 -2.11 32.29 -7.41
C SER A 374 -2.24 31.58 -8.76
N PHE A 375 -3.00 30.49 -8.81
CA PHE A 375 -3.21 29.67 -9.99
C PHE A 375 -4.69 29.42 -10.27
N LEU A 376 -5.10 29.55 -11.54
CA LEU A 376 -6.47 29.33 -11.99
C LEU A 376 -6.52 28.36 -13.16
N TYR A 377 -7.29 27.30 -13.02
CA TYR A 377 -7.55 26.37 -14.11
C TYR A 377 -8.89 26.65 -14.77
N ASN A 378 -8.84 26.99 -16.06
CA ASN A 378 -10.00 27.08 -16.93
C ASN A 378 -10.32 25.70 -17.52
N GLN A 379 -11.07 24.91 -16.76
CA GLN A 379 -11.42 23.53 -17.09
C GLN A 379 -12.08 23.40 -18.46
N LYS A 380 -12.91 24.36 -18.88
CA LYS A 380 -13.53 24.30 -20.23
C LYS A 380 -12.50 24.29 -21.38
N LYS A 381 -11.32 24.88 -21.17
CA LYS A 381 -10.29 25.01 -22.21
C LYS A 381 -9.00 24.25 -21.90
N GLY A 382 -8.88 23.66 -20.72
CA GLY A 382 -7.65 23.03 -20.25
C GLY A 382 -6.50 24.02 -20.04
N GLU A 383 -6.78 25.27 -19.71
CA GLU A 383 -5.75 26.31 -19.61
C GLU A 383 -5.45 26.60 -18.13
N LEU A 384 -4.19 26.43 -17.71
CA LEU A 384 -3.72 26.80 -16.38
C LEU A 384 -3.08 28.19 -16.43
N PHE A 385 -3.48 29.08 -15.54
CA PHE A 385 -3.02 30.45 -15.47
C PHE A 385 -2.31 30.73 -14.15
N PHE A 386 -1.27 31.55 -14.19
CA PHE A 386 -0.67 32.23 -13.05
C PHE A 386 -1.19 33.68 -12.97
N ASN A 387 -1.53 34.13 -11.76
CA ASN A 387 -1.96 35.49 -11.48
C ASN A 387 -0.93 36.21 -10.60
N GLU A 388 -0.06 36.99 -11.26
CA GLU A 388 0.98 37.77 -10.59
C GLU A 388 0.39 38.94 -9.79
N ASN A 389 -0.72 39.52 -10.26
CA ASN A 389 -1.36 40.67 -9.61
C ASN A 389 -2.00 40.35 -8.26
N GLY A 390 -2.00 39.10 -7.82
CA GLY A 390 -2.63 38.71 -6.56
C GLY A 390 -4.08 39.18 -6.51
N VAL A 391 -4.40 40.05 -5.54
CA VAL A 391 -5.75 40.60 -5.31
C VAL A 391 -6.12 41.78 -6.23
N ASP A 392 -5.20 42.27 -7.05
CA ASP A 392 -5.43 43.40 -7.96
C ASP A 392 -6.02 42.98 -9.31
N LYS A 393 -6.65 43.95 -9.99
CA LYS A 393 -7.35 43.68 -11.26
C LYS A 393 -6.39 43.25 -12.37
N GLY A 394 -6.76 42.17 -13.05
CA GLY A 394 -6.01 41.64 -14.19
C GLY A 394 -5.12 40.47 -13.80
N PHE A 395 -4.13 40.15 -14.63
CA PHE A 395 -3.15 39.09 -14.38
C PHE A 395 -1.76 39.63 -14.05
N GLY A 396 -1.57 40.95 -14.08
CA GLY A 396 -0.24 41.57 -14.09
C GLY A 396 0.50 41.21 -15.37
N ASP A 397 1.79 40.92 -15.23
CA ASP A 397 2.59 40.26 -16.25
C ASP A 397 2.34 38.75 -16.31
N GLY A 398 1.58 38.19 -15.35
CA GLY A 398 1.13 36.80 -15.34
C GLY A 398 0.22 36.42 -16.52
N GLY A 399 -0.11 35.14 -16.62
CA GLY A 399 -0.95 34.63 -17.69
C GLY A 399 -0.94 33.12 -17.79
N ILE A 400 -1.17 32.59 -18.99
CA ILE A 400 -1.21 31.15 -19.21
C ILE A 400 0.19 30.53 -19.02
N ILE A 401 0.25 29.42 -18.29
CA ILE A 401 1.50 28.70 -17.95
C ILE A 401 1.52 27.27 -18.49
N ALA A 402 0.34 26.65 -18.66
CA ALA A 402 0.23 25.33 -19.28
C ALA A 402 -1.11 25.17 -19.99
N ILE A 403 -1.14 24.28 -21.00
CA ILE A 403 -2.36 23.82 -21.65
C ILE A 403 -2.43 22.29 -21.52
N LEU A 404 -3.40 21.79 -20.76
CA LEU A 404 -3.74 20.38 -20.66
C LEU A 404 -4.76 20.05 -21.75
N LYS A 405 -4.33 19.31 -22.78
CA LYS A 405 -5.20 18.84 -23.86
C LYS A 405 -6.24 17.88 -23.30
N GLY A 406 -7.42 17.88 -23.93
CA GLY A 406 -8.57 17.11 -23.42
C GLY A 406 -9.30 17.80 -22.26
N ALA A 407 -8.76 18.89 -21.70
CA ALA A 407 -9.40 19.63 -20.63
C ALA A 407 -9.77 18.74 -19.42
N PRO A 408 -8.82 17.96 -18.88
CA PRO A 408 -9.07 17.04 -17.78
C PRO A 408 -9.56 17.77 -16.53
N ASP A 409 -10.24 17.03 -15.65
CA ASP A 409 -10.69 17.54 -14.36
C ASP A 409 -9.50 17.74 -13.42
N LEU A 410 -8.94 18.95 -13.41
CA LEU A 410 -7.83 19.31 -12.53
C LEU A 410 -8.37 19.86 -11.21
N THR A 411 -7.89 19.32 -10.10
CA THR A 411 -8.16 19.80 -8.75
C THR A 411 -6.86 20.21 -8.05
N VAL A 412 -6.93 20.82 -6.86
CA VAL A 412 -5.73 21.14 -6.06
C VAL A 412 -4.89 19.89 -5.79
N ASN A 413 -5.52 18.73 -5.80
CA ASN A 413 -4.91 17.43 -5.55
C ASN A 413 -3.91 16.99 -6.63
N ASN A 414 -4.03 17.60 -7.80
CA ASN A 414 -3.19 17.35 -8.96
C ASN A 414 -2.03 18.33 -9.04
N LEU A 415 -1.86 19.22 -8.05
CA LEU A 415 -0.83 20.24 -8.04
C LEU A 415 0.03 20.05 -6.81
N ASN A 416 1.33 19.90 -7.04
CA ASN A 416 2.35 19.95 -6.01
C ASN A 416 3.08 21.29 -6.16
N PHE A 417 2.91 22.20 -5.20
CA PHE A 417 3.59 23.49 -5.19
C PHE A 417 4.94 23.32 -4.50
N VAL A 418 6.01 23.29 -5.30
CA VAL A 418 7.39 23.00 -4.87
C VAL A 418 8.27 24.24 -4.82
#